data_AF-W3ARH8-F1
#
_entry.id   AF-W3ARH8-F1
#
_cell.length_a   1.000
_cell.length_b   1.000
_cell.length_c   1.000
_cell.angle_alpha   90.00
_cell.angle_beta   90.00
_cell.angle_gamma   90.00
#
_symmetry.space_group_name_H-M   'P 1'
#
loop_
_entity.id
_entity.type
_entity.pdbx_description
1 polymer ?
#
loop_
_entity_poly.entity_id
_entity_poly.type
_entity_poly.pdbx_seq_one_letter_code
_entity_poly.pdbx_strand_id
1 'polypeptide(L)' 'MRINIKTFEFVVDFLLVLGLIASLCQFNEVRYLGYAISGMSVYLIYQIEKEIERQRHRARFHRRIYRIIERRLFS' A
#
# COMPACT_ATOMS: atom_id res chain seq x y z
N MET A 1 9.10 -10.22 10.46
CA MET A 1 9.66 -8.86 10.38
C MET A 1 8.51 -7.91 10.06
N ARG A 2 7.97 -7.15 11.05
CA ARG A 2 6.86 -6.21 10.81
C ARG A 2 7.43 -4.97 10.12
N ILE A 3 7.50 -4.99 8.79
CA ILE A 3 7.73 -3.77 8.03
C ILE A 3 6.50 -2.88 8.26
N ASN A 4 6.72 -1.68 8.76
CA ASN A 4 5.64 -0.73 9.01
C ASN A 4 5.09 -0.29 7.65
N ILE A 5 3.79 -0.49 7.41
CA ILE A 5 3.13 -0.23 6.12
C ILE A 5 3.44 1.19 5.62
N LYS A 6 3.48 2.15 6.54
CA LYS A 6 3.87 3.55 6.25
C LYS A 6 5.28 3.71 5.70
N THR A 7 6.23 2.92 6.19
CA THR A 7 7.62 2.96 5.69
C THR A 7 7.70 2.36 4.30
N PHE A 8 6.93 1.30 4.04
CA PHE A 8 6.87 0.69 2.71
C PHE A 8 6.22 1.62 1.69
N GLU A 9 5.12 2.27 2.05
CA GLU A 9 4.45 3.31 1.25
C GLU A 9 5.42 4.44 0.87
N PHE A 10 6.17 4.96 1.86
CA PHE A 10 7.19 5.99 1.61
C PHE A 10 8.28 5.55 0.63
N VAL A 11 8.75 4.30 0.74
CA VAL A 11 9.74 3.75 -0.18
C VAL A 11 9.17 3.64 -1.60
N VAL A 12 7.93 3.18 -1.74
CA VAL A 12 7.26 3.04 -3.05
C VAL A 12 7.01 4.40 -3.69
N ASP A 13 6.60 5.41 -2.92
CA ASP A 13 6.44 6.79 -3.40
C ASP A 13 7.76 7.37 -3.89
N PHE A 14 8.85 7.16 -3.15
CA PHE A 14 10.17 7.59 -3.59
C PHE A 14 10.59 6.90 -4.90
N LEU A 15 10.29 5.60 -5.02
CA LEU A 15 10.55 4.82 -6.23
C LEU A 15 9.73 5.33 -7.43
N LEU A 16 8.48 5.74 -7.20
CA LEU A 16 7.63 6.35 -8.21
C LEU A 16 8.25 7.64 -8.74
N VAL A 17 8.70 8.54 -7.84
CA VAL A 17 9.33 9.81 -8.23
C VAL A 17 10.60 9.55 -9.05
N LEU A 18 11.44 8.60 -8.64
CA LEU A 18 12.63 8.22 -9.41
C LEU A 18 12.29 7.62 -10.76
N GLY A 19 11.27 6.76 -10.85
CA GLY A 19 10.77 6.20 -12.10
C GLY A 19 10.29 7.28 -13.06
N LEU A 20 9.56 8.29 -12.56
CA LEU A 20 9.10 9.42 -13.35
C LEU A 20 10.27 10.27 -13.87
N ILE A 21 11.27 10.56 -13.03
CA ILE A 21 12.47 11.29 -13.46
C ILE A 21 13.22 10.50 -14.54
N ALA A 22 13.40 9.19 -14.35
CA ALA A 22 14.04 8.32 -15.33
C ALA A 22 13.26 8.28 -16.66
N SER A 23 11.93 8.39 -16.63
CA SER A 23 11.08 8.45 -17.83
C SER A 23 11.21 9.75 -18.63
N LEU A 24 11.87 10.77 -18.08
CA LEU A 24 12.19 12.01 -18.80
C LEU A 24 13.59 11.98 -19.43
N CYS A 25 14.34 10.90 -19.23
CA CYS A 25 15.71 10.79 -19.74
C CYS A 25 15.74 10.65 -21.27
N GLN A 26 16.76 11.23 -21.91
CA GLN A 26 16.95 11.14 -23.37
C GLN A 26 17.34 9.74 -23.85
N PHE A 27 17.95 8.93 -22.98
CA PHE A 27 18.31 7.56 -23.30
C PHE A 27 17.07 6.67 -23.32
N ASN A 28 16.74 6.10 -24.47
CA ASN A 28 15.54 5.28 -24.65
C ASN A 28 15.48 4.09 -23.67
N GLU A 29 16.60 3.43 -23.39
CA GLU A 29 16.66 2.31 -22.44
C GLU A 29 16.28 2.74 -21.01
N VAL A 30 16.86 3.85 -20.54
CA VAL A 30 16.56 4.43 -19.23
C VAL A 30 15.11 4.89 -19.16
N ARG A 31 14.59 5.41 -20.27
CA ARG A 31 13.21 5.86 -20.38
C ARG A 31 12.21 4.72 -20.24
N TYR A 32 12.43 3.59 -20.92
CA TYR A 32 11.59 2.40 -20.79
C TYR A 32 11.66 1.81 -19.37
N LEU A 33 12.85 1.78 -18.76
CA LEU A 33 13.01 1.40 -17.37
C LEU A 33 12.21 2.34 -16.45
N GLY A 34 12.26 3.65 -16.69
CA GLY A 34 11.47 4.64 -15.97
C GLY A 34 9.97 4.37 -16.04
N TYR A 35 9.43 4.07 -17.23
CA TYR A 35 8.02 3.71 -17.38
C TYR A 35 7.66 2.41 -16.64
N ALA A 36 8.51 1.38 -16.72
CA ALA A 36 8.28 0.12 -16.03
C ALA A 36 8.28 0.30 -14.50
N ILE A 37 9.26 1.04 -13.97
CA ILE A 37 9.37 1.35 -12.54
C ILE A 37 8.17 2.15 -12.07
N SER A 38 7.78 3.18 -12.82
CA SER A 38 6.61 4.01 -12.51
C SER A 38 5.34 3.16 -12.43
N GLY A 39 5.10 2.31 -13.43
CA GLY A 39 3.95 1.42 -13.46
C GLY A 39 3.93 0.41 -12.30
N MET A 40 5.09 -0.17 -11.98
CA MET A 40 5.26 -1.09 -10.85
C MET A 40 4.93 -0.40 -9.52
N SER A 41 5.42 0.83 -9.31
CA SER A 41 5.16 1.59 -8.08
C SER A 41 3.67 1.88 -7.89
N VAL A 42 2.96 2.29 -8.95
CA VAL A 42 1.50 2.50 -8.89
C VAL A 42 0.76 1.21 -8.52
N TYR A 43 1.16 0.08 -9.10
CA TYR A 43 0.58 -1.22 -8.77
C TYR A 43 0.82 -1.61 -7.30
N LEU A 44 2.01 -1.34 -6.77
CA LEU A 44 2.34 -1.59 -5.37
C LEU A 44 1.51 -0.70 -4.43
N ILE A 45 1.34 0.59 -4.75
CA ILE A 45 0.47 1.49 -3.97
C ILE A 45 -0.96 0.92 -3.90
N TYR A 46 -1.51 0.49 -5.04
CA TYR A 46 -2.83 -0.12 -5.09
C TYR A 46 -2.94 -1.39 -4.22
N GLN A 47 -1.91 -2.24 -4.22
CA GLN A 47 -1.89 -3.42 -3.34
C GLN A 47 -1.85 -3.04 -1.86
N ILE A 48 -1.06 -2.04 -1.49
CA ILE A 48 -0.96 -1.55 -0.11
C ILE A 48 -2.33 -1.06 0.37
N GLU A 49 -3.02 -0.23 -0.43
CA GLU A 49 -4.35 0.25 -0.09
C GLU A 49 -5.35 -0.90 0.10
N LYS A 50 -5.32 -1.88 -0.81
CA LYS A 50 -6.18 -3.07 -0.75
C LYS A 50 -5.90 -3.93 0.48
N GLU A 51 -4.65 -4.06 0.89
CA GLU A 51 -4.29 -4.75 2.14
C GLU A 51 -4.76 -3.96 3.37
N ILE A 52 -4.59 -2.64 3.40
CA ILE A 52 -5.09 -1.78 4.48
C ILE A 52 -6.61 -1.91 4.59
N GLU A 53 -7.32 -1.93 3.47
CA GLU A 53 -8.77 -2.07 3.45
C GLU A 53 -9.21 -3.45 3.99
N ARG A 54 -8.54 -4.53 3.58
CA ARG A 54 -8.76 -5.88 4.13
C ARG A 54 -8.50 -5.91 5.64
N GLN A 55 -7.44 -5.27 6.13
CA GLN A 55 -7.17 -5.18 7.56
C GLN A 55 -8.25 -4.36 8.30
N ARG A 56 -8.71 -3.23 7.74
CA ARG A 56 -9.82 -2.45 8.30
C ARG A 56 -11.11 -3.25 8.35
N HIS A 57 -11.41 -4.08 7.35
CA HIS A 57 -12.58 -4.97 7.37
C HIS A 57 -12.51 -6.00 8.50
N ARG A 58 -11.36 -6.66 8.69
CA ARG A 58 -11.16 -7.61 9.81
C ARG A 58 -11.25 -6.92 11.17
N ALA A 59 -10.67 -5.72 11.30
CA ALA A 59 -10.76 -4.93 12.53
C ALA A 59 -12.21 -4.50 12.84
N ARG A 60 -12.98 -4.08 11.83
CA ARG A 60 -14.41 -3.75 11.99
C ARG A 60 -15.23 -4.98 12.39
N PHE A 61 -14.95 -6.14 11.82
CA PHE A 61 -15.60 -7.40 12.17
C PHE A 61 -15.32 -7.80 13.63
N HIS A 62 -14.06 -7.76 14.06
CA HIS A 62 -13.70 -8.05 15.45
C HIS A 62 -14.33 -7.06 16.44
N ARG A 63 -14.37 -5.76 16.14
CA ARG A 63 -15.07 -4.77 17.00
C ARG A 63 -16.56 -5.04 17.12
N ARG A 64 -17.21 -5.53 16.05
CA ARG A 64 -18.63 -5.92 16.10
C ARG A 64 -18.85 -7.13 17.01
N ILE A 65 -18.01 -8.17 16.87
CA ILE A 65 -18.06 -9.35 17.74
C ILE A 65 -17.84 -8.95 19.20
N TYR A 66 -16.83 -8.13 19.48
CA TYR A 66 -16.51 -7.70 20.85
C TYR A 66 -17.70 -6.99 21.51
N ARG A 67 -18.38 -6.07 20.79
CA ARG A 67 -19.60 -5.41 21.28
C ARG A 67 -20.77 -6.37 21.54
N ILE A 68 -20.90 -7.43 20.73
CA ILE A 68 -21.95 -8.44 20.92
C ILE A 68 -21.66 -9.29 22.16
N ILE A 69 -20.40 -9.70 22.35
CA ILE A 69 -19.95 -10.44 23.52
C ILE A 69 -20.11 -9.59 24.78
N GLU A 70 -19.68 -8.33 24.76
CA GLU A 70 -19.79 -7.40 25.87
C GLU A 70 -21.25 -7.17 26.29
N ARG A 71 -22.18 -7.03 25.33
CA ARG A 71 -23.62 -6.96 25.62
C ARG A 71 -24.21 -8.24 26.20
N ARG A 72 -23.65 -9.41 25.90
CA ARG A 72 -24.11 -10.70 26.45
C ARG A 72 -23.48 -11.05 27.80
N LEU A 73 -22.29 -10.54 28.10
CA LEU A 73 -21.60 -10.79 29.37
C LEU A 73 -22.04 -9.83 30.49
N PHE A 74 -22.50 -8.63 30.13
CA PHE A 74 -23.01 -7.62 31.07
C PHE A 74 -24.54 -7.47 31.05
N SER A 75 -25.26 -8.45 30.48
CA SER A 75 -26.71 -8.63 30.60
C SER A 75 -27.02 -9.82 31.49
#